data_AF-A0AAD2H7S0-F1
#
_entry.id   AF-A0AAD2H7S0-F1
#
_cell.length_a   1.000
_cell.length_b   1.000
_cell.length_c   1.000
_cell.angle_alpha   90.00
_cell.angle_beta   90.00
_cell.angle_gamma   90.00
#
_symmetry.space_group_name_H-M   'P 1'
#
loop_
_entity.id
_entity.type
_entity.pdbx_description
1 polymer ?
#
loop_
_entity_poly.entity_id
_entity_poly.type
_entity_poly.pdbx_seq_one_letter_code
_entity_poly.pdbx_strand_id
1 'polypeptide(L)'
;AMVTANIAIGELGWGNLEKTDQDMKEKWALERLSDALMEKGGLVPLSKKKRELPTDAFLPPTSATEIWSPLLQEIRKLHPIFFAVLSDRIIVHLLTDAPREASFDASIARWAMWLVDSDDADLRKDLAITLIVGIGPDRAHNCVSASALLQALCGDNTDMEAALSLLRPVPGVVSSSVWTPEDINVMHERLVSLLAASEDDQSPDTPFLSEAEGFVAAEQLPAGWRLLDSKWTVCPIGIYHSV
;
A
#
# COMPACT_ATOMS: atom_id res chain seq x y z
N ALA A 1 9.08 61.87 -9.80
CA ALA A 1 9.31 60.44 -10.10
C ALA A 1 7.98 59.74 -9.96
N MET A 2 7.47 59.17 -11.04
CA MET A 2 6.15 58.56 -11.13
C MET A 2 6.24 57.12 -10.61
N VAL A 3 5.45 56.80 -9.59
CA VAL A 3 5.35 55.46 -9.01
C VAL A 3 4.42 54.65 -9.89
N THR A 4 4.94 53.60 -10.52
CA THR A 4 4.15 52.59 -11.23
C THR A 4 4.21 51.29 -10.44
N ALA A 5 3.24 51.09 -9.55
CA ALA A 5 2.91 49.80 -8.99
C ALA A 5 1.62 49.33 -9.66
N ASN A 6 1.76 48.50 -10.70
CA ASN A 6 0.63 47.81 -11.32
C ASN A 6 0.94 46.32 -11.32
N ILE A 7 0.78 45.70 -10.14
CA ILE A 7 0.62 44.25 -10.03
C ILE A 7 -0.87 44.05 -9.75
N ALA A 8 -1.61 43.76 -10.82
CA ALA A 8 -2.94 43.20 -10.73
C ALA A 8 -2.80 41.83 -10.04
N ILE A 9 -2.90 41.84 -8.71
CA ILE A 9 -3.13 40.65 -7.90
C ILE A 9 -4.52 40.16 -8.29
N GLY A 10 -4.51 39.13 -9.12
CA GLY A 10 -5.70 38.41 -9.52
C GLY A 10 -6.42 37.88 -8.30
N GLU A 11 -7.73 38.07 -8.31
CA GLU A 11 -8.75 37.50 -7.45
C GLU A 11 -8.85 35.98 -7.71
N LEU A 12 -7.73 35.26 -7.49
CA LEU A 12 -7.58 33.83 -7.69
C LEU A 12 -7.24 33.18 -6.33
N GLY A 13 -8.27 32.64 -5.68
CA GLY A 13 -8.11 31.33 -5.05
C GLY A 13 -7.80 31.23 -3.56
N TRP A 14 -8.16 32.19 -2.70
CA TRP A 14 -8.06 31.98 -1.24
C TRP A 14 -9.12 31.03 -0.68
N GLY A 15 -10.24 30.81 -1.39
CA GLY A 15 -11.34 29.96 -0.92
C GLY A 15 -11.07 28.44 -0.99
N ASN A 16 -10.08 27.98 -1.75
CA ASN A 16 -9.81 26.54 -1.89
C ASN A 16 -8.78 26.01 -0.86
N LEU A 17 -7.95 26.91 -0.31
CA LEU A 17 -6.97 26.56 0.71
C LEU A 17 -7.65 26.24 2.06
N GLU A 18 -8.65 27.04 2.45
CA GLU A 18 -9.38 26.83 3.71
C GLU A 18 -10.17 25.51 3.73
N LYS A 19 -10.71 25.08 2.59
CA LYS A 19 -11.40 23.78 2.48
C LYS A 19 -10.43 22.62 2.68
N THR A 20 -9.23 22.72 2.11
CA THR A 20 -8.19 21.69 2.25
C THR A 20 -7.72 21.57 3.71
N ASP A 21 -7.54 22.70 4.40
CA ASP A 21 -7.17 22.71 5.82
C ASP A 21 -8.27 22.12 6.73
N GLN A 22 -9.54 22.40 6.42
CA GLN A 22 -10.65 21.83 7.16
C GLN A 22 -10.74 20.31 6.97
N ASP A 23 -10.60 19.84 5.73
CA ASP A 23 -10.61 18.41 5.39
C ASP A 23 -9.45 17.68 6.08
N MET A 24 -8.26 18.31 6.19
CA MET A 24 -7.12 17.75 6.93
C MET A 24 -7.39 17.66 8.43
N LYS A 25 -7.98 18.69 9.04
CA LYS A 25 -8.33 18.70 10.47
C LYS A 25 -9.40 17.66 10.78
N GLU A 26 -10.42 17.55 9.91
CA GLU A 26 -11.46 16.55 10.01
C GLU A 26 -10.86 15.15 9.93
N LYS A 27 -10.06 14.87 8.89
CA LYS A 27 -9.37 13.58 8.75
C LYS A 27 -8.55 13.24 9.99
N TRP A 28 -7.76 14.18 10.50
CA TRP A 28 -6.96 13.97 11.71
C TRP A 28 -7.83 13.63 12.95
N ALA A 29 -8.96 14.32 13.11
CA ALA A 29 -9.89 14.03 14.20
C ALA A 29 -10.52 12.64 14.05
N LEU A 30 -10.89 12.24 12.82
CA LEU A 30 -11.40 10.91 12.53
C LEU A 30 -10.34 9.83 12.78
N GLU A 31 -9.08 10.06 12.45
CA GLU A 31 -7.98 9.14 12.76
C GLU A 31 -7.83 8.93 14.27
N ARG A 32 -7.90 10.01 15.07
CA ARG A 32 -7.89 9.92 16.55
C ARG A 32 -9.09 9.17 17.10
N LEU A 33 -10.27 9.41 16.53
CA LEU A 33 -11.48 8.68 16.91
C LEU A 33 -11.36 7.18 16.57
N SER A 34 -10.85 6.85 15.38
CA SER A 34 -10.58 5.47 14.96
C SER A 34 -9.58 4.78 15.87
N ASP A 35 -8.51 5.46 16.27
CA ASP A 35 -7.53 4.95 17.23
C ASP A 35 -8.23 4.57 18.55
N ALA A 36 -9.07 5.47 19.10
CA ALA A 36 -9.83 5.22 20.32
C ALA A 36 -10.87 4.10 20.17
N LEU A 37 -11.54 4.00 19.03
CA LEU A 37 -12.51 2.94 18.74
C LEU A 37 -11.85 1.55 18.67
N MET A 38 -10.62 1.47 18.20
CA MET A 38 -9.86 0.21 18.13
C MET A 38 -9.33 -0.23 19.50
N GLU A 39 -9.32 0.62 20.53
CA GLU A 39 -8.86 0.25 21.87
C GLU A 39 -9.77 -0.81 22.52
N LYS A 40 -9.21 -1.51 23.52
CA LYS A 40 -9.96 -2.50 24.31
C LYS A 40 -11.13 -1.82 25.02
N GLY A 41 -12.34 -2.27 24.75
CA GLY A 41 -13.58 -1.68 25.27
C GLY A 41 -14.32 -0.80 24.27
N GLY A 42 -13.68 -0.44 23.14
CA GLY A 42 -14.36 0.11 21.98
C GLY A 42 -14.99 -1.01 21.13
N LEU A 43 -14.58 -1.08 19.86
CA LEU A 43 -14.99 -2.13 18.93
C LEU A 43 -14.54 -3.53 19.39
N VAL A 44 -13.46 -3.61 20.17
CA VAL A 44 -12.94 -4.88 20.69
C VAL A 44 -13.41 -5.12 22.13
N PRO A 45 -14.11 -6.24 22.42
CA PRO A 45 -14.55 -6.57 23.76
C PRO A 45 -13.39 -6.65 24.77
N LEU A 46 -13.62 -6.16 26.00
CA LEU A 46 -12.64 -6.23 27.09
C LEU A 46 -12.26 -7.67 27.47
N SER A 47 -13.26 -8.55 27.56
CA SER A 47 -13.08 -9.94 27.98
C SER A 47 -12.73 -10.85 26.81
N LYS A 48 -11.66 -11.64 26.94
CA LYS A 48 -11.25 -12.66 25.94
C LYS A 48 -12.37 -13.65 25.61
N LYS A 49 -13.19 -14.03 26.60
CA LYS A 49 -14.34 -14.94 26.40
C LYS A 49 -15.40 -14.36 25.47
N LYS A 50 -15.55 -13.03 25.46
CA LYS A 50 -16.48 -12.35 24.54
C LYS A 50 -15.90 -12.15 23.14
N ARG A 51 -14.63 -12.50 22.95
CA ARG A 51 -13.96 -12.55 21.64
C ARG A 51 -13.98 -13.97 21.06
N GLU A 52 -14.73 -14.89 21.65
CA GLU A 52 -14.90 -16.22 21.08
C GLU A 52 -15.60 -16.10 19.73
N LEU A 53 -15.00 -16.76 18.74
CA LEU A 53 -15.24 -16.49 17.34
C LEU A 53 -16.30 -17.46 16.81
N PRO A 54 -17.43 -16.97 16.29
CA PRO A 54 -18.30 -17.79 15.47
C PRO A 54 -17.49 -18.29 14.27
N THR A 55 -17.56 -19.58 13.99
CA THR A 55 -16.81 -20.21 12.89
C THR A 55 -17.31 -19.75 11.51
N ASP A 56 -18.56 -19.28 11.41
CA ASP A 56 -19.31 -19.34 10.15
C ASP A 56 -19.31 -18.04 9.31
N ALA A 57 -19.00 -16.89 9.92
CA ALA A 57 -18.92 -15.62 9.19
C ALA A 57 -17.75 -14.80 9.69
N PHE A 58 -16.93 -14.24 8.80
CA PHE A 58 -15.85 -13.31 9.13
C PHE A 58 -16.41 -11.93 9.53
N LEU A 59 -17.45 -11.93 10.36
CA LEU A 59 -18.22 -10.77 10.81
C LEU A 59 -18.14 -10.66 12.34
N PRO A 60 -18.20 -9.43 12.88
CA PRO A 60 -18.19 -9.22 14.32
C PRO A 60 -19.45 -9.83 14.97
N PRO A 61 -19.39 -10.20 16.27
CA PRO A 61 -20.53 -10.77 16.97
C PRO A 61 -21.76 -9.85 16.90
N THR A 62 -22.95 -10.42 16.69
CA THR A 62 -24.21 -9.67 16.53
C THR A 62 -24.50 -8.73 17.71
N SER A 63 -24.19 -9.15 18.93
CA SER A 63 -24.35 -8.28 20.11
C SER A 63 -23.45 -7.04 20.08
N ALA A 64 -22.27 -7.12 19.46
CA ALA A 64 -21.38 -5.97 19.30
C ALA A 64 -21.85 -5.07 18.16
N THR A 65 -22.33 -5.64 17.05
CA THR A 65 -22.87 -4.86 15.94
C THR A 65 -24.13 -4.10 16.32
N GLU A 66 -25.04 -4.69 17.11
CA GLU A 66 -26.25 -4.00 17.60
C GLU A 66 -25.91 -2.77 18.45
N ILE A 67 -24.84 -2.83 19.24
CA ILE A 67 -24.41 -1.71 20.10
C ILE A 67 -23.77 -0.60 19.27
N TRP A 68 -22.83 -0.96 18.39
CA TRP A 68 -21.98 0.02 17.70
C TRP A 68 -22.53 0.49 16.36
N SER A 69 -23.34 -0.31 15.66
CA SER A 69 -23.82 0.05 14.32
C SER A 69 -24.60 1.37 14.26
N PRO A 70 -25.49 1.73 15.20
CA PRO A 70 -26.20 3.01 15.11
C PRO A 70 -25.23 4.18 15.22
N LEU A 71 -24.25 4.09 16.12
CA LEU A 71 -23.23 5.13 16.30
C LEU A 71 -22.37 5.28 15.04
N LEU A 72 -21.86 4.18 14.49
CA LEU A 72 -21.02 4.19 13.30
C LEU A 72 -21.78 4.72 12.07
N GLN A 73 -23.07 4.38 11.94
CA GLN A 73 -23.93 4.89 10.87
C GLN A 73 -24.19 6.40 11.01
N GLU A 74 -24.43 6.90 12.22
CA GLU A 74 -24.59 8.36 12.44
C GLU A 74 -23.28 9.12 12.17
N ILE A 75 -22.13 8.59 12.60
CA ILE A 75 -20.83 9.21 12.28
C ILE A 75 -20.61 9.24 10.77
N ARG A 76 -20.92 8.17 10.04
CA ARG A 76 -20.82 8.13 8.57
C ARG A 76 -21.74 9.15 7.89
N LYS A 77 -22.97 9.34 8.39
CA LYS A 77 -23.88 10.36 7.85
C LYS A 77 -23.32 11.77 7.97
N LEU A 78 -22.63 12.05 9.08
CA LEU A 78 -21.97 13.34 9.32
C LEU A 78 -20.64 13.46 8.57
N HIS A 79 -19.90 12.37 8.44
CA HIS A 79 -18.55 12.29 7.90
C HIS A 79 -18.45 11.14 6.89
N PRO A 80 -18.74 11.37 5.59
CA PRO A 80 -18.76 10.30 4.58
C PRO A 80 -17.44 9.54 4.42
N ILE A 81 -16.31 10.19 4.72
CA ILE A 81 -14.97 9.59 4.64
C ILE A 81 -14.61 8.70 5.84
N PHE A 82 -15.47 8.64 6.87
CA PHE A 82 -15.14 7.99 8.14
C PHE A 82 -14.82 6.50 7.98
N PHE A 83 -15.59 5.76 7.18
CA PHE A 83 -15.36 4.32 7.00
C PHE A 83 -14.04 4.04 6.29
N ALA A 84 -13.68 4.84 5.29
CA ALA A 84 -12.38 4.75 4.63
C ALA A 84 -11.22 5.05 5.60
N VAL A 85 -11.34 6.11 6.43
CA VAL A 85 -10.33 6.44 7.45
C VAL A 85 -10.21 5.32 8.48
N LEU A 86 -11.33 4.83 9.01
CA LEU A 86 -11.32 3.75 10.00
C LEU A 86 -10.70 2.47 9.44
N SER A 87 -11.03 2.11 8.21
CA SER A 87 -10.50 0.91 7.57
C SER A 87 -9.00 1.02 7.29
N ASP A 88 -8.50 2.19 6.87
CA ASP A 88 -7.07 2.44 6.70
C ASP A 88 -6.32 2.30 8.04
N ARG A 89 -6.87 2.89 9.11
CA ARG A 89 -6.31 2.75 10.47
C ARG A 89 -6.27 1.30 10.93
N ILE A 90 -7.31 0.50 10.61
CA ILE A 90 -7.34 -0.94 10.89
C ILE A 90 -6.22 -1.66 10.12
N ILE A 91 -6.04 -1.39 8.84
CA ILE A 91 -4.98 -2.03 8.02
C ILE A 91 -3.60 -1.70 8.60
N VAL A 92 -3.32 -0.42 8.84
CA VAL A 92 -2.04 0.02 9.45
C VAL A 92 -1.81 -0.70 10.78
N HIS A 93 -2.87 -0.84 11.60
CA HIS A 93 -2.80 -1.56 12.86
C HIS A 93 -2.44 -3.05 12.67
N LEU A 94 -3.07 -3.74 11.72
CA LEU A 94 -2.85 -5.16 11.43
C LEU A 94 -1.50 -5.46 10.78
N LEU A 95 -0.94 -4.50 10.03
CA LEU A 95 0.36 -4.62 9.36
C LEU A 95 1.54 -4.23 10.27
N THR A 96 1.27 -3.58 11.40
CA THR A 96 2.31 -3.17 12.34
C THR A 96 2.75 -4.35 13.19
N ASP A 97 3.98 -4.81 12.97
CA ASP A 97 4.62 -5.90 13.73
C ASP A 97 4.89 -5.46 15.18
N ALA A 98 3.89 -5.69 16.04
CA ALA A 98 4.02 -5.51 17.47
C ALA A 98 3.42 -6.74 18.16
N PRO A 99 3.98 -7.17 19.31
CA PRO A 99 3.48 -8.33 20.03
C PRO A 99 2.06 -8.06 20.55
N ARG A 100 1.06 -8.62 19.88
CA ARG A 100 -0.37 -8.44 20.16
C ARG A 100 -1.04 -9.79 20.38
N GLU A 101 -2.23 -9.74 20.97
CA GLU A 101 -3.07 -10.93 21.13
C GLU A 101 -3.75 -11.24 19.80
N ALA A 102 -3.51 -12.43 19.22
CA ALA A 102 -4.13 -12.82 17.95
C ALA A 102 -5.67 -12.66 17.95
N SER A 103 -6.33 -12.92 19.09
CA SER A 103 -7.79 -12.71 19.26
C SER A 103 -8.24 -11.25 19.10
N PHE A 104 -7.37 -10.30 19.45
CA PHE A 104 -7.63 -8.87 19.32
C PHE A 104 -7.56 -8.46 17.85
N ASP A 105 -6.48 -8.82 17.16
CA ASP A 105 -6.30 -8.53 15.73
C ASP A 105 -7.41 -9.19 14.89
N ALA A 106 -7.78 -10.44 15.22
CA ALA A 106 -8.87 -11.14 14.56
C ALA A 106 -10.25 -10.49 14.82
N SER A 107 -10.43 -9.78 15.94
CA SER A 107 -11.67 -9.03 16.22
C SER A 107 -11.72 -7.76 15.38
N ILE A 108 -10.60 -7.02 15.31
CA ILE A 108 -10.48 -5.80 14.50
C ILE A 108 -10.63 -6.11 13.00
N ALA A 109 -10.02 -7.19 12.52
CA ALA A 109 -10.13 -7.63 11.14
C ALA A 109 -11.60 -7.88 10.73
N ARG A 110 -12.40 -8.48 11.60
CA ARG A 110 -13.84 -8.66 11.34
C ARG A 110 -14.60 -7.34 11.24
N TRP A 111 -14.24 -6.34 12.05
CA TRP A 111 -14.82 -5.01 11.92
C TRP A 111 -14.50 -4.37 10.58
N ALA A 112 -13.29 -4.54 10.04
CA ALA A 112 -12.99 -4.10 8.68
C ALA A 112 -13.90 -4.76 7.63
N MET A 113 -14.14 -6.07 7.77
CA MET A 113 -15.09 -6.78 6.89
C MET A 113 -16.52 -6.23 7.01
N TRP A 114 -16.99 -5.96 8.24
CA TRP A 114 -18.31 -5.36 8.46
C TRP A 114 -18.42 -3.96 7.85
N LEU A 115 -17.37 -3.14 7.91
CA LEU A 115 -17.34 -1.82 7.29
C LEU A 115 -17.49 -1.94 5.77
N VAL A 116 -16.76 -2.89 5.17
CA VAL A 116 -16.84 -3.17 3.73
C VAL A 116 -18.22 -3.68 3.31
N ASP A 117 -18.86 -4.51 4.13
CA ASP A 117 -20.23 -5.00 3.86
C ASP A 117 -21.29 -3.90 4.03
N SER A 118 -21.01 -2.92 4.89
CA SER A 118 -21.89 -1.78 5.15
C SER A 118 -21.71 -0.63 4.16
N ASP A 119 -20.63 -0.62 3.37
CA ASP A 119 -20.25 0.47 2.45
C ASP A 119 -20.29 0.04 0.99
N ASP A 120 -19.64 0.81 0.12
CA ASP A 120 -19.56 0.55 -1.31
C ASP A 120 -18.51 -0.51 -1.67
N ALA A 121 -18.69 -1.13 -2.84
CA ALA A 121 -17.79 -2.12 -3.44
C ALA A 121 -16.39 -1.56 -3.73
N ASP A 122 -16.24 -0.24 -3.81
CA ASP A 122 -14.95 0.41 -4.04
C ASP A 122 -14.05 0.35 -2.79
N LEU A 123 -14.63 0.50 -1.58
CA LEU A 123 -13.87 0.35 -0.34
C LEU A 123 -13.26 -1.05 -0.22
N ARG A 124 -13.99 -2.08 -0.69
CA ARG A 124 -13.50 -3.47 -0.73
C ARG A 124 -12.22 -3.59 -1.56
N LYS A 125 -12.21 -2.99 -2.76
CA LYS A 125 -11.06 -3.03 -3.69
C LYS A 125 -9.87 -2.31 -3.09
N ASP A 126 -10.08 -1.10 -2.58
CA ASP A 126 -9.02 -0.27 -2.01
C ASP A 126 -8.38 -0.96 -0.81
N LEU A 127 -9.19 -1.59 0.04
CA LEU A 127 -8.72 -2.33 1.20
C LEU A 127 -7.93 -3.59 0.81
N ALA A 128 -8.41 -4.36 -0.17
CA ALA A 128 -7.72 -5.53 -0.69
C ALA A 128 -6.36 -5.15 -1.31
N ILE A 129 -6.30 -4.08 -2.11
CA ILE A 129 -5.07 -3.57 -2.72
C ILE A 129 -4.08 -3.14 -1.63
N THR A 130 -4.54 -2.37 -0.64
CA THR A 130 -3.69 -1.88 0.44
C THR A 130 -3.14 -3.03 1.29
N LEU A 131 -3.94 -4.06 1.54
CA LEU A 131 -3.49 -5.29 2.22
C LEU A 131 -2.48 -6.07 1.39
N ILE A 132 -2.71 -6.25 0.09
CA ILE A 132 -1.78 -6.94 -0.81
C ILE A 132 -0.41 -6.25 -0.80
N VAL A 133 -0.40 -4.93 -0.97
CA VAL A 133 0.82 -4.11 -0.97
C VAL A 133 1.48 -4.14 0.41
N GLY A 134 0.69 -4.05 1.48
CA GLY A 134 1.17 -3.97 2.85
C GLY A 134 1.73 -5.28 3.42
N ILE A 135 1.13 -6.42 3.07
CA ILE A 135 1.62 -7.75 3.48
C ILE A 135 2.93 -8.04 2.74
N GLY A 136 2.97 -7.81 1.41
CA GLY A 136 4.12 -8.15 0.59
C GLY A 136 4.51 -9.64 0.66
N PRO A 137 5.57 -10.06 -0.06
CA PRO A 137 6.01 -11.45 -0.04
C PRO A 137 6.64 -11.88 1.30
N ASP A 138 7.32 -10.94 2.00
CA ASP A 138 8.15 -11.28 3.17
C ASP A 138 7.38 -11.32 4.50
N ARG A 139 6.23 -10.64 4.61
CA ARG A 139 5.49 -10.51 5.90
C ARG A 139 4.27 -11.40 6.03
N ALA A 140 4.03 -12.26 5.04
CA ALA A 140 2.86 -13.15 5.01
C ALA A 140 2.72 -14.01 6.27
N HIS A 141 3.83 -14.38 6.91
CA HIS A 141 3.83 -15.22 8.11
C HIS A 141 3.48 -14.48 9.40
N ASN A 142 3.74 -13.16 9.48
CA ASN A 142 3.55 -12.41 10.72
C ASN A 142 2.14 -11.81 10.85
N CYS A 143 1.43 -11.66 9.73
CA CYS A 143 0.15 -10.96 9.68
C CYS A 143 -1.04 -11.92 9.46
N VAL A 144 -1.20 -12.95 10.30
CA VAL A 144 -2.25 -13.98 10.17
C VAL A 144 -3.67 -13.39 10.08
N SER A 145 -3.97 -12.37 10.90
CA SER A 145 -5.30 -11.73 10.87
C SER A 145 -5.51 -10.89 9.61
N ALA A 146 -4.45 -10.27 9.09
CA ALA A 146 -4.50 -9.48 7.85
C ALA A 146 -4.67 -10.39 6.63
N SER A 147 -3.99 -11.53 6.59
CA SER A 147 -4.13 -12.53 5.52
C SER A 147 -5.50 -13.21 5.57
N ALA A 148 -6.05 -13.47 6.75
CA ALA A 148 -7.43 -13.95 6.92
C ALA A 148 -8.46 -12.92 6.42
N LEU A 149 -8.26 -11.63 6.72
CA LEU A 149 -9.09 -10.54 6.20
C LEU A 149 -9.01 -10.46 4.67
N LEU A 150 -7.79 -10.52 4.11
CA LEU A 150 -7.59 -10.51 2.67
C LEU A 150 -8.29 -11.68 1.98
N GLN A 151 -8.21 -12.88 2.56
CA GLN A 151 -8.93 -14.04 2.06
C GLN A 151 -10.45 -13.87 2.12
N ALA A 152 -10.97 -13.29 3.20
CA ALA A 152 -12.41 -13.02 3.33
C ALA A 152 -12.91 -11.99 2.30
N LEU A 153 -12.15 -10.94 2.02
CA LEU A 153 -12.52 -9.91 1.05
C LEU A 153 -12.53 -10.42 -0.39
N CYS A 154 -11.60 -11.31 -0.72
CA CYS A 154 -11.48 -11.87 -2.06
C CYS A 154 -12.38 -13.08 -2.30
N GLY A 155 -12.90 -13.72 -1.25
CA GLY A 155 -13.78 -14.89 -1.37
C GLY A 155 -15.09 -14.61 -2.11
N ASP A 156 -15.54 -13.36 -2.12
CA ASP A 156 -16.77 -12.95 -2.82
C ASP A 156 -16.53 -12.53 -4.28
N ASN A 157 -15.27 -12.38 -4.72
CA ASN A 157 -14.93 -11.84 -6.03
C ASN A 157 -13.91 -12.71 -6.77
N THR A 158 -14.37 -13.37 -7.83
CA THR A 158 -13.58 -14.30 -8.66
C THR A 158 -12.32 -13.65 -9.23
N ASP A 159 -12.38 -12.36 -9.60
CA ASP A 159 -11.26 -11.66 -10.22
C ASP A 159 -10.15 -11.40 -9.21
N MET A 160 -10.52 -11.04 -7.97
CA MET A 160 -9.56 -10.84 -6.89
C MET A 160 -8.97 -12.15 -6.39
N GLU A 161 -9.77 -13.22 -6.36
CA GLU A 161 -9.29 -14.56 -6.00
C GLU A 161 -8.23 -15.08 -6.99
N ALA A 162 -8.41 -14.81 -8.28
CA ALA A 162 -7.41 -15.11 -9.31
C ALA A 162 -6.11 -14.34 -9.05
N ALA A 163 -6.19 -13.04 -8.73
CA ALA A 163 -5.02 -12.23 -8.38
C ALA A 163 -4.31 -12.73 -7.11
N LEU A 164 -5.07 -13.11 -6.06
CA LEU A 164 -4.50 -13.71 -4.85
C LEU A 164 -3.80 -15.04 -5.13
N SER A 165 -4.31 -15.83 -6.06
CA SER A 165 -3.71 -17.11 -6.44
C SER A 165 -2.35 -16.92 -7.10
N LEU A 166 -2.13 -15.80 -7.80
CA LEU A 166 -0.82 -15.42 -8.37
C LEU A 166 0.16 -14.91 -7.30
N LEU A 167 -0.35 -14.28 -6.24
CA LEU A 167 0.46 -13.73 -5.15
C LEU A 167 0.80 -14.77 -4.09
N ARG A 168 0.00 -15.82 -3.95
CA ARG A 168 0.28 -16.89 -3.00
C ARG A 168 1.59 -17.56 -3.40
N PRO A 169 2.58 -17.64 -2.47
CA PRO A 169 3.78 -18.41 -2.71
C PRO A 169 3.37 -19.81 -3.13
N VAL A 170 3.82 -20.24 -4.31
CA VAL A 170 3.54 -21.59 -4.79
C VAL A 170 4.09 -22.55 -3.73
N PRO A 171 3.25 -23.40 -3.11
CA PRO A 171 3.71 -24.31 -2.07
C PRO A 171 4.79 -25.22 -2.65
N GLY A 172 6.04 -25.04 -2.19
CA GLY A 172 7.23 -25.72 -2.71
C GLY A 172 8.27 -24.80 -3.35
N VAL A 173 7.94 -23.54 -3.64
CA VAL A 173 8.93 -22.52 -4.00
C VAL A 173 9.47 -21.93 -2.71
N VAL A 174 10.70 -22.31 -2.40
CA VAL A 174 11.39 -22.04 -1.13
C VAL A 174 11.46 -20.53 -0.89
N SER A 175 10.73 -20.05 0.11
CA SER A 175 10.88 -18.71 0.69
C SER A 175 12.35 -18.50 1.05
N SER A 176 13.00 -17.57 0.35
CA SER A 176 14.43 -17.25 0.43
C SER A 176 15.26 -18.44 0.91
N SER A 177 15.42 -19.42 0.01
CA SER A 177 16.48 -20.41 0.18
C SER A 177 17.75 -19.67 0.55
N VAL A 178 18.47 -20.21 1.53
CA VAL A 178 19.92 -20.04 1.57
C VAL A 178 20.38 -20.21 0.14
N TRP A 179 20.80 -19.12 -0.50
CA TRP A 179 21.20 -19.12 -1.90
C TRP A 179 22.21 -20.23 -2.08
N THR A 180 21.80 -21.29 -2.75
CA THR A 180 22.72 -22.39 -3.03
C THR A 180 23.62 -21.95 -4.17
N PRO A 181 24.85 -22.46 -4.27
CA PRO A 181 25.71 -22.19 -5.42
C PRO A 181 25.02 -22.57 -6.73
N GLU A 182 24.12 -23.55 -6.72
CA GLU A 182 23.27 -23.92 -7.85
C GLU A 182 22.31 -22.80 -8.27
N ASP A 183 21.67 -22.11 -7.32
CA ASP A 183 20.78 -20.97 -7.61
C ASP A 183 21.54 -19.81 -8.28
N ILE A 184 22.79 -19.57 -7.86
CA ILE A 184 23.67 -18.57 -8.46
C ILE A 184 24.02 -18.94 -9.90
N ASN A 185 24.27 -20.23 -10.17
CA ASN A 185 24.54 -20.72 -11.51
C ASN A 185 23.32 -20.53 -12.43
N VAL A 186 22.12 -20.85 -11.95
CA VAL A 186 20.88 -20.61 -12.71
C VAL A 186 20.68 -19.13 -13.03
N MET A 187 21.00 -18.21 -12.11
CA MET A 187 20.98 -16.78 -12.43
C MET A 187 22.02 -16.38 -13.47
N HIS A 188 23.24 -16.93 -13.38
CA HIS A 188 24.28 -16.68 -14.39
C HIS A 188 23.83 -17.16 -15.77
N GLU A 189 23.23 -18.35 -15.86
CA GLU A 189 22.69 -18.88 -17.12
C GLU A 189 21.58 -17.99 -17.68
N ARG A 190 20.65 -17.52 -16.84
CA ARG A 190 19.60 -16.58 -17.25
C ARG A 190 20.19 -15.25 -17.76
N LEU A 191 21.20 -14.72 -17.08
CA LEU A 191 21.87 -13.49 -17.46
C LEU A 191 22.61 -13.65 -18.80
N VAL A 192 23.36 -14.73 -18.98
CA VAL A 192 24.02 -15.05 -20.26
C VAL A 192 23.00 -15.19 -21.38
N SER A 193 21.86 -15.83 -21.12
CA SER A 193 20.78 -15.98 -22.10
C SER A 193 20.17 -14.64 -22.52
N LEU A 194 19.97 -13.71 -21.57
CA LEU A 194 19.45 -12.38 -21.86
C LEU A 194 20.45 -11.52 -22.64
N LEU A 195 21.74 -11.62 -22.30
CA LEU A 195 22.80 -10.94 -23.05
C LEU A 195 22.90 -11.47 -24.48
N ALA A 196 22.84 -12.79 -24.67
CA ALA A 196 22.84 -13.40 -26.00
C ALA A 196 21.59 -13.01 -26.81
N ALA A 197 20.41 -12.98 -26.19
CA ALA A 197 19.17 -12.57 -26.88
C ALA A 197 19.17 -11.08 -27.27
N SER A 198 19.89 -10.22 -26.53
CA SER A 198 20.05 -8.81 -26.87
C SER A 198 20.97 -8.57 -28.07
N GLU A 199 21.85 -9.52 -28.39
CA GLU A 199 22.76 -9.41 -29.54
C GLU A 199 22.08 -9.80 -30.86
N ASP A 200 21.07 -10.67 -30.81
CA ASP A 200 20.33 -11.15 -31.99
C ASP A 200 19.28 -10.15 -32.53
N ASP A 201 19.01 -9.04 -31.83
CA ASP A 201 18.11 -7.97 -32.31
C ASP A 201 18.84 -6.90 -33.14
N GLN A 202 20.06 -7.19 -33.60
CA GLN A 202 20.67 -6.45 -34.71
C GLN A 202 19.92 -6.77 -36.01
N SER A 203 18.80 -6.07 -36.22
CA SER A 203 18.10 -6.05 -37.50
C SER A 203 19.09 -5.71 -38.62
N PRO A 204 19.05 -6.39 -39.78
CA PRO A 204 19.94 -6.10 -40.89
C PRO A 204 19.72 -4.67 -41.38
N ASP A 205 20.79 -3.88 -41.32
CA ASP A 205 21.02 -2.57 -41.93
C ASP A 205 19.88 -2.07 -42.82
N THR A 206 18.98 -1.29 -42.24
CA THR A 206 18.26 -0.30 -43.05
C THR A 206 19.28 0.79 -43.37
N PRO A 207 19.64 1.03 -44.65
CA PRO A 207 20.65 2.01 -45.00
C PRO A 207 20.16 3.40 -44.58
N PHE A 208 20.72 3.88 -43.49
CA PHE A 208 20.53 5.23 -42.98
C PHE A 208 21.20 6.18 -43.97
N LEU A 209 20.38 6.96 -44.67
CA LEU A 209 20.86 8.05 -45.52
C LEU A 209 21.61 9.06 -44.64
N SER A 210 22.93 9.05 -44.82
CA SER A 210 23.85 10.02 -44.23
C SER A 210 23.66 11.37 -44.91
N GLU A 211 22.92 12.27 -44.26
CA GLU A 211 23.09 13.70 -44.45
C GLU A 211 23.89 14.25 -43.27
N ALA A 212 25.00 14.88 -43.65
CA ALA A 212 26.04 15.36 -42.78
C ALA A 212 25.66 16.70 -42.12
N GLU A 213 26.19 16.86 -40.91
CA GLU A 213 26.57 18.12 -40.26
C GLU A 213 25.47 19.04 -39.71
N GLY A 214 25.40 19.06 -38.38
CA GLY A 214 25.20 20.31 -37.64
C GLY A 214 24.07 20.27 -36.61
N PHE A 215 24.40 19.84 -35.39
CA PHE A 215 23.98 20.38 -34.07
C PHE A 215 23.93 19.25 -33.05
N VAL A 216 24.89 19.23 -32.12
CA VAL A 216 24.82 18.41 -30.90
C VAL A 216 23.81 19.09 -29.98
N ALA A 217 22.53 18.86 -30.20
CA ALA A 217 21.50 19.18 -29.23
C ALA A 217 21.66 18.19 -28.08
N ALA A 218 22.16 18.68 -26.93
CA ALA A 218 22.10 17.93 -25.69
C ALA A 218 20.62 17.60 -25.43
N GLU A 219 20.24 16.34 -25.62
CA GLU A 219 18.95 15.83 -25.18
C GLU A 219 18.79 16.22 -23.71
N GLN A 220 17.81 17.10 -23.46
CA GLN A 220 17.50 17.55 -22.12
C GLN A 220 16.94 16.35 -21.36
N LEU A 221 17.83 15.67 -20.65
CA LEU A 221 17.47 14.66 -19.67
C LEU A 221 16.41 15.24 -18.71
N PRO A 222 15.40 14.46 -18.30
CA PRO A 222 14.37 14.91 -17.37
C PRO A 222 14.99 15.54 -16.11
N ALA A 223 14.35 16.57 -15.57
CA ALA A 223 14.84 17.26 -14.37
C ALA A 223 15.17 16.26 -13.25
N GLY A 224 16.45 16.19 -12.86
CA GLY A 224 16.98 15.24 -11.87
C GLY A 224 17.96 14.20 -12.43
N TRP A 225 17.99 13.99 -13.74
CA TRP A 225 18.94 13.10 -14.40
C TRP A 225 20.14 13.90 -14.90
N ARG A 226 21.33 13.60 -14.39
CA ARG A 226 22.59 14.17 -14.86
C ARG A 226 23.45 13.07 -15.47
N LEU A 227 24.03 13.34 -16.63
CA LEU A 227 25.03 12.45 -17.22
C LEU A 227 26.18 12.32 -16.22
N LEU A 228 26.49 11.08 -15.84
CA LEU A 228 27.55 10.82 -14.89
C LEU A 228 28.89 11.03 -15.62
N ASP A 229 29.71 11.96 -15.14
CA ASP A 229 31.07 12.13 -15.65
C ASP A 229 31.81 10.79 -15.59
N SER A 230 32.63 10.50 -16.60
CA SER A 230 33.39 9.25 -16.80
C SER A 230 34.42 8.91 -15.71
N LYS A 231 34.41 9.63 -14.60
CA LYS A 231 35.15 9.34 -13.37
C LYS A 231 34.22 8.70 -12.35
N TRP A 232 33.79 7.47 -12.63
CA TRP A 232 33.09 6.68 -11.64
C TRP A 232 34.08 6.23 -10.57
N THR A 233 34.06 6.88 -9.40
CA THR A 233 34.81 6.42 -8.24
C THR A 233 33.97 5.42 -7.48
N VAL A 234 34.57 4.27 -7.15
CA VAL A 234 33.92 3.22 -6.35
C VAL A 234 33.49 3.84 -5.01
N CYS A 235 32.18 3.98 -4.78
CA CYS A 235 31.67 4.40 -3.47
C CYS A 235 31.77 3.19 -2.53
N PRO A 236 32.61 3.22 -1.48
CA PRO A 236 32.66 2.14 -0.52
C PRO A 236 31.32 2.08 0.23
N ILE A 237 30.56 1.02 0.01
CA ILE A 237 29.38 0.70 0.81
C ILE A 237 29.86 0.32 2.21
N GLY A 238 29.56 1.17 3.19
CA GLY A 238 29.73 0.88 4.61
C GLY A 238 31.12 1.17 5.18
N ILE A 239 31.39 2.45 5.50
CA ILE A 239 32.41 2.78 6.51
C ILE A 239 31.70 2.72 7.86
N TYR A 240 31.91 1.65 8.62
CA TYR A 240 31.54 1.59 10.03
C TYR A 240 32.47 2.51 10.82
N HIS A 241 31.96 3.63 11.31
CA HIS A 241 32.64 4.38 12.37
C HIS A 241 32.37 3.66 13.69
N SER A 242 33.38 2.94 14.22
CA SER A 242 33.38 2.53 15.61
C SER A 242 33.62 3.76 16.49
N VAL A 243 32.62 4.13 17.30
CA VAL A 243 32.78 5.05 18.43
C VAL A 243 33.10 4.26 19.68
#